data_AF-A0A969JT84-F1
#
_entry.id   AF-A0A969JT84-F1
#
_cell.length_a   1.000
_cell.length_b   1.000
_cell.length_c   1.000
_cell.angle_alpha   90.00
_cell.angle_beta   90.00
_cell.angle_gamma   90.00
#
_symmetry.space_group_name_H-M   'P 1'
#
loop_
_entity.id
_entity.type
_entity.pdbx_description
1 polymer ?
#
loop_
_entity_poly.entity_id
_entity_poly.type
_entity_poly.pdbx_seq_one_letter_code
_entity_poly.pdbx_strand_id
1 'polypeptide(L)'
;MNEALLYRRGTSAHCSAVTARAIPGFFRTWTCKEAYLKATGDGLRRLKGLEVAVKPQQGAQFVNPQDWDLQEIQPGEGFVGAIAAPGFDWRVTFLRLKSVSQTFVRLLLLGYFT
;
A
#
# COMPACT_ATOMS: atom_id res chain seq x y z
N MET A 1 -16.53 -21.95 -0.91
CA MET A 1 -16.73 -21.68 0.54
C MET A 1 -15.41 -21.15 1.08
N ASN A 2 -15.12 -19.86 0.89
CA ASN A 2 -15.52 -18.71 1.72
C ASN A 2 -14.83 -18.68 3.10
N GLU A 3 -13.51 -18.47 3.10
CA GLU A 3 -12.84 -17.84 4.23
C GLU A 3 -12.35 -16.46 3.79
N ALA A 4 -13.19 -15.46 4.04
CA ALA A 4 -12.73 -14.09 4.10
C ALA A 4 -11.69 -14.04 5.21
N LEU A 5 -10.45 -13.68 4.87
CA LEU A 5 -9.37 -13.47 5.83
C LEU A 5 -9.68 -12.21 6.65
N LEU A 6 -10.60 -12.37 7.60
CA LEU A 6 -10.80 -11.43 8.69
C LEU A 6 -9.57 -11.57 9.59
N TYR A 7 -8.58 -10.71 9.39
CA TYR A 7 -7.49 -10.50 10.34
C TYR A 7 -8.08 -9.93 11.64
N ARG A 8 -8.64 -10.82 12.48
CA ARG A 8 -9.15 -10.48 13.82
C ARG A 8 -8.03 -10.59 14.84
N ARG A 9 -7.82 -9.48 15.55
CA ARG A 9 -7.11 -9.31 16.84
C ARG A 9 -5.65 -9.75 16.86
N GLY A 10 -4.77 -8.77 17.06
CA GLY A 10 -3.42 -9.02 17.58
C GLY A 10 -3.49 -9.55 19.01
N THR A 11 -3.29 -10.85 19.19
CA THR A 11 -2.87 -11.47 20.45
C THR A 11 -1.45 -12.00 20.29
N SER A 12 -0.66 -11.83 21.35
CA SER A 12 0.81 -11.91 21.42
C SER A 12 1.43 -13.31 21.31
N ALA A 13 0.86 -14.21 20.49
CA ALA A 13 1.40 -15.56 20.35
C ALA A 13 1.07 -16.17 18.98
N HIS A 14 1.76 -15.79 17.89
CA HIS A 14 1.70 -16.55 16.63
C HIS A 14 2.82 -16.12 15.65
N CYS A 15 4.07 -16.34 16.03
CA CYS A 15 5.22 -16.24 15.11
C CYS A 15 5.65 -17.64 14.66
N SER A 16 4.72 -18.46 14.13
CA SER A 16 5.05 -19.85 13.76
C SER A 16 4.33 -20.43 12.55
N ALA A 17 3.53 -19.67 11.80
CA ALA A 17 2.99 -20.15 10.53
C ALA A 17 2.56 -19.01 9.60
N VAL A 18 3.50 -18.14 9.22
CA VAL A 18 3.30 -17.37 7.99
C VAL A 18 3.42 -18.35 6.83
N THR A 19 2.30 -18.95 6.45
CA THR A 19 2.23 -19.80 5.26
C THR A 19 2.45 -18.93 4.01
N ALA A 20 3.02 -19.48 2.94
CA ALA A 20 3.26 -18.74 1.69
C ALA A 20 1.98 -18.07 1.14
N ARG A 21 0.81 -18.64 1.45
CA ARG A 21 -0.51 -18.10 1.09
C ARG A 21 -0.95 -16.89 1.92
N ALA A 22 -0.42 -16.73 3.14
CA ALA A 22 -0.72 -15.62 4.03
C ALA A 22 0.10 -14.35 3.71
N ILE A 23 1.27 -14.51 3.08
CA ILE A 23 2.19 -13.40 2.79
C ILE A 23 1.52 -12.30 1.91
N PRO A 24 0.85 -12.63 0.78
CA PRO A 24 0.18 -11.60 -0.02
C PRO A 24 -0.98 -10.92 0.72
N GLY A 25 -1.75 -11.67 1.50
CA GLY A 25 -2.86 -11.13 2.29
C GLY A 25 -2.39 -10.17 3.38
N PHE A 26 -1.24 -10.46 4.00
CA PHE A 26 -0.60 -9.58 4.97
C PHE A 26 -0.20 -8.24 4.33
N PHE A 27 0.54 -8.27 3.23
CA PHE A 27 1.00 -7.03 2.58
C PHE A 27 -0.17 -6.18 2.08
N ARG A 28 -1.21 -6.79 1.53
CA ARG A 28 -2.43 -6.07 1.14
C ARG A 28 -3.10 -5.39 2.33
N THR A 29 -3.37 -6.15 3.39
CA THR A 29 -4.04 -5.62 4.60
C THR A 29 -3.21 -4.51 5.26
N TRP A 30 -1.90 -4.72 5.40
CA TRP A 30 -0.98 -3.74 5.96
C TRP A 30 -0.95 -2.45 5.13
N THR A 31 -0.77 -2.57 3.81
CA THR A 31 -0.69 -1.43 2.90
C THR A 31 -1.96 -0.59 2.92
N CYS A 32 -3.12 -1.25 2.99
CA CYS A 32 -4.41 -0.57 3.11
C CYS A 32 -4.54 0.22 4.42
N LYS A 33 -4.12 -0.37 5.54
CA LYS A 33 -4.12 0.32 6.83
C LYS A 33 -3.15 1.49 6.84
N GLU A 34 -1.94 1.31 6.31
CA GLU A 34 -0.94 2.36 6.20
C GLU A 34 -1.39 3.53 5.31
N ALA A 35 -2.12 3.27 4.22
CA ALA A 35 -2.66 4.32 3.37
C ALA A 35 -3.57 5.28 4.17
N TYR A 36 -4.46 4.72 5.00
CA TYR A 36 -5.32 5.52 5.89
C TYR A 36 -4.51 6.30 6.93
N LEU A 37 -3.60 5.62 7.64
CA LEU A 37 -2.81 6.25 8.69
C LEU A 37 -1.93 7.39 8.15
N LYS A 38 -1.45 7.26 6.91
CA LYS A 38 -0.72 8.32 6.21
C LYS A 38 -1.63 9.46 5.77
N ALA A 39 -2.84 9.16 5.31
CA ALA A 39 -3.81 10.18 4.92
C ALA A 39 -4.30 11.02 6.10
N THR A 40 -4.48 10.43 7.29
CA THR A 40 -4.92 11.15 8.49
C THR A 40 -3.78 11.75 9.32
N GLY A 41 -2.55 11.23 9.19
CA GLY A 41 -1.42 11.66 10.00
C GLY A 41 -1.41 11.12 11.44
N ASP A 42 -2.31 10.18 11.76
CA ASP A 42 -2.45 9.62 13.12
C ASP A 42 -1.30 8.68 13.53
N GLY A 43 -0.51 8.23 12.56
CA GLY A 43 0.53 7.22 12.75
C GLY A 43 -0.02 5.90 13.34
N LEU A 44 0.84 5.09 13.95
CA LEU A 44 0.43 3.76 14.43
C LEU A 44 -0.58 3.76 15.59
N ARG A 45 -0.91 4.94 16.16
CA ARG A 45 -1.82 5.06 17.31
C ARG A 45 -3.22 4.52 17.02
N ARG A 46 -3.72 4.68 15.79
CA ARG A 46 -5.06 4.22 15.39
C ARG A 46 -5.09 2.82 14.78
N LEU A 47 -3.93 2.16 14.64
CA LEU A 47 -3.84 0.85 14.00
C LEU A 47 -4.73 -0.22 14.67
N LYS A 48 -4.85 -0.18 16.00
CA LYS A 48 -5.65 -1.17 16.76
C LYS A 48 -7.16 -1.06 16.51
N GLY A 49 -7.65 0.16 16.26
CA GLY A 49 -9.07 0.40 15.99
C GLY A 49 -9.45 0.24 14.52
N LEU A 50 -8.47 0.36 13.62
CA LEU A 50 -8.67 0.33 12.19
C LEU A 50 -8.90 -1.10 11.69
N GLU A 51 -10.05 -1.34 11.05
CA GLU A 51 -10.41 -2.62 10.45
C GLU A 51 -10.60 -2.50 8.93
N VAL A 52 -9.92 -3.39 8.20
CA VAL A 52 -9.95 -3.47 6.74
C VAL A 52 -10.30 -4.90 6.36
N ALA A 53 -11.26 -5.06 5.45
CA ALA A 53 -11.59 -6.34 4.85
C ALA A 53 -10.91 -6.44 3.48
N VAL A 54 -10.01 -7.40 3.32
CA VAL A 54 -9.34 -7.69 2.05
C VAL A 54 -9.88 -8.99 1.49
N LYS A 55 -10.44 -8.94 0.28
CA LYS A 55 -10.97 -10.11 -0.40
C LYS A 55 -10.11 -10.44 -1.63
N PRO A 56 -9.83 -11.73 -1.91
CA PRO A 56 -8.98 -12.13 -3.04
C PRO A 56 -9.40 -11.58 -4.41
N GLN A 57 -10.69 -11.34 -4.64
CA GLN A 57 -11.24 -10.97 -5.95
C GLN A 57 -12.02 -9.65 -5.95
N GLN A 58 -12.36 -9.10 -4.79
CA GLN A 58 -13.27 -7.94 -4.66
C GLN A 58 -12.55 -6.67 -4.20
N GLY A 59 -11.22 -6.72 -4.05
CA GLY A 59 -10.44 -5.61 -3.52
C GLY A 59 -10.47 -5.53 -2.00
N ALA A 60 -10.05 -4.38 -1.48
CA ALA A 60 -10.06 -4.05 -0.06
C ALA A 60 -11.08 -2.95 0.23
N GLN A 61 -11.72 -3.01 1.39
CA GLN A 61 -12.67 -2.00 1.87
C GLN A 61 -12.47 -1.74 3.35
N PHE A 62 -12.72 -0.51 3.81
CA PHE A 62 -12.79 -0.22 5.24
C PHE A 62 -14.03 -0.89 5.84
N VAL A 63 -13.83 -1.55 6.98
CA VAL A 63 -14.93 -1.91 7.88
C VAL A 63 -15.20 -0.72 8.80
N ASN A 64 -14.14 -0.02 9.18
CA ASN A 64 -14.18 1.31 9.78
C ASN A 64 -12.94 2.10 9.34
N PRO A 65 -13.00 3.44 9.31
CA PRO A 65 -14.23 4.25 9.38
C PRO A 65 -15.10 4.11 8.11
N GLN A 66 -16.39 4.49 8.19
CA GLN A 66 -17.35 4.30 7.09
C GLN A 66 -17.35 5.41 6.04
N ASP A 67 -16.87 6.61 6.39
CA ASP A 67 -16.80 7.81 5.54
C ASP A 67 -15.53 7.87 4.68
N TRP A 68 -14.79 6.77 4.60
CA TRP A 68 -13.56 6.63 3.84
C TRP A 68 -13.68 5.49 2.85
N ASP A 69 -13.04 5.68 1.71
CA ASP A 69 -12.93 4.66 0.69
C ASP A 69 -11.45 4.30 0.44
N LEU A 70 -11.25 3.14 -0.15
CA LEU A 70 -9.96 2.50 -0.30
C LEU A 70 -9.84 1.87 -1.68
N GLN A 71 -8.80 2.24 -2.42
CA GLN A 71 -8.49 1.64 -3.72
C GLN A 71 -7.11 1.02 -3.70
N GLU A 72 -7.05 -0.29 -3.95
CA GLU A 72 -5.79 -1.00 -4.19
C GLU A 72 -5.23 -0.61 -5.57
N ILE A 73 -3.91 -0.43 -5.62
CA ILE A 73 -3.17 -0.08 -6.83
C ILE A 73 -1.97 -1.02 -6.98
N GLN A 74 -1.51 -1.24 -8.20
CA GLN A 74 -0.35 -2.09 -8.51
C GLN A 74 0.80 -1.22 -9.04
N PRO A 75 1.74 -0.76 -8.18
CA PRO A 75 2.83 0.13 -8.60
C PRO A 75 3.83 -0.54 -9.55
N GLY A 76 3.98 -1.86 -9.44
CA GLY A 76 4.92 -2.68 -10.20
C GLY A 76 4.90 -4.12 -9.71
N GLU A 77 5.59 -5.02 -10.40
CA GLU A 77 5.66 -6.44 -10.03
C GLU A 77 6.22 -6.64 -8.63
N GLY A 78 5.59 -7.49 -7.82
CA GLY A 78 6.02 -7.80 -6.46
C GLY A 78 5.67 -6.76 -5.38
N PHE A 79 5.07 -5.62 -5.77
CA PHE A 79 4.66 -4.57 -4.83
C PHE A 79 3.14 -4.49 -4.68
N VAL A 80 2.67 -3.98 -3.56
CA VAL A 80 1.26 -3.64 -3.34
C VAL A 80 1.18 -2.17 -2.98
N GLY A 81 0.21 -1.47 -3.53
CA GLY A 81 -0.12 -0.09 -3.14
C GLY A 81 -1.59 0.03 -2.78
N ALA A 82 -1.91 1.07 -2.01
CA ALA A 82 -3.29 1.44 -1.72
C ALA A 82 -3.39 2.96 -1.55
N ILE A 83 -4.55 3.50 -1.89
CA ILE A 83 -4.92 4.91 -1.67
C ILE A 83 -6.16 4.90 -0.77
N ALA A 84 -6.14 5.74 0.27
CA ALA A 84 -7.26 5.96 1.15
C ALA A 84 -7.61 7.45 1.14
N ALA A 85 -8.89 7.77 0.96
CA ALA A 85 -9.37 9.15 0.95
C ALA A 85 -10.79 9.23 1.56
N PRO A 86 -11.18 10.37 2.15
CA PRO A 86 -12.55 10.60 2.58
C PRO A 86 -13.52 10.62 1.40
N GLY A 87 -14.75 10.19 1.63
CA GLY A 87 -15.80 10.10 0.61
C GLY A 87 -15.60 8.93 -0.35
N PHE A 88 -16.53 8.82 -1.31
CA PHE A 88 -16.63 7.71 -2.25
C PHE A 88 -16.53 8.20 -3.69
N ASP A 89 -16.41 7.27 -4.64
CA ASP A 89 -16.46 7.52 -6.09
C ASP A 89 -15.34 8.42 -6.65
N TRP A 90 -14.25 8.60 -5.91
CA TRP A 90 -13.05 9.24 -6.43
C TRP A 90 -12.34 8.36 -7.46
N ARG A 91 -11.58 8.98 -8.36
CA ARG A 91 -10.83 8.28 -9.41
C ARG A 91 -9.34 8.58 -9.31
N VAL A 92 -8.54 7.53 -9.31
CA VAL A 92 -7.09 7.64 -9.39
C VAL A 92 -6.67 7.74 -10.84
N THR A 93 -5.87 8.75 -11.15
CA THR A 93 -5.20 8.88 -12.44
C THR A 93 -3.70 8.82 -12.23
N PHE A 94 -3.02 7.97 -12.98
CA PHE A 94 -1.56 7.86 -12.95
C PHE A 94 -0.96 8.63 -14.11
N LEU A 95 -0.01 9.51 -13.81
CA LEU A 95 0.82 10.14 -14.83
C LEU A 95 2.13 9.35 -14.92
N ARG A 96 2.38 8.76 -16.09
CA ARG A 96 3.65 8.11 -16.35
C ARG A 96 4.63 9.14 -16.88
N LEU A 97 5.57 9.56 -16.03
CA LEU A 97 6.67 10.40 -16.44
C LEU A 97 7.65 9.57 -17.27
N LYS A 98 8.05 10.07 -18.44
CA LYS A 98 9.16 9.50 -19.19
C LYS A 98 10.43 9.78 -18.39
N SER A 99 11.18 8.73 -18.07
CA SER A 99 12.51 8.85 -17.47
C SER A 99 13.32 9.83 -18.32
N VAL A 100 13.85 10.88 -17.70
CA VAL A 100 14.80 11.78 -18.35
C VAL A 100 16.08 10.98 -18.50
N SER A 101 16.44 10.65 -19.74
CA SER A 101 17.70 9.99 -20.06
C SER A 101 18.85 10.76 -19.41
N GLN A 102 19.63 10.06 -18.58
CA GLN A 102 20.80 10.57 -17.89
C GLN A 102 21.94 10.77 -18.92
N THR A 103 21.85 11.76 -19.80
CA THR A 103 22.89 12.05 -20.83
C THR A 103 23.79 13.23 -20.47
N PHE A 104 24.00 13.53 -19.18
CA PHE A 104 24.86 14.68 -18.81
C PHE A 104 25.83 14.39 -17.67
N VAL A 105 26.83 13.53 -17.94
CA VAL A 105 28.16 13.64 -17.32
C VAL A 105 29.22 13.24 -18.36
N ARG A 106 29.34 13.98 -19.46
CA ARG A 106 30.52 13.88 -20.34
C ARG A 106 30.81 15.19 -21.04
N LEU A 107 31.17 16.23 -20.29
CA LEU A 107 31.99 17.34 -20.78
C LEU A 107 32.48 18.19 -19.60
N LEU A 108 33.73 17.96 -19.14
CA LEU A 108 34.66 18.91 -18.49
C LEU A 108 35.81 18.12 -17.82
N LEU A 109 36.58 17.37 -18.61
CA LEU A 109 37.91 16.88 -18.22
C LEU A 109 38.90 16.86 -19.39
N LEU A 110 38.82 17.84 -20.29
CA LEU A 110 39.91 18.12 -21.22
C LEU A 110 40.08 19.63 -21.31
N GLY A 111 40.77 20.16 -20.32
CA GLY A 111 41.08 21.59 -20.25
C GLY A 111 42.16 21.93 -19.23
N TYR A 112 43.06 21.01 -18.89
CA TYR A 112 44.33 21.30 -18.21
C TYR A 112 45.25 20.09 -18.44
N PHE A 113 46.17 20.16 -19.40
CA PHE A 113 47.55 19.70 -19.24
C PHE A 113 48.35 20.05 -20.50
N THR A 114 49.44 20.78 -20.25
CA THR A 114 50.56 21.24 -21.10
C THR A 114 50.24 22.18 -22.26
#